data_AF-A0A0N4U899-F1
#
_entry.id   AF-A0A0N4U899-F1
#
_cell.length_a   1.000
_cell.length_b   1.000
_cell.length_c   1.000
_cell.angle_alpha   90.00
_cell.angle_beta   90.00
_cell.angle_gamma   90.00
#
_symmetry.space_group_name_H-M   'P 1'
#
loop_
_entity.id
_entity.type
_entity.pdbx_description
1 polymer ?
#
loop_
_entity_poly.entity_id
_entity_poly.type
_entity_poly.pdbx_seq_one_letter_code
_entity_poly.pdbx_strand_id
1 'polypeptide(L)'
;MEKYIQEFLSQARKFASIAVVSGSDITKVVEQLGDNIDDVLNRFDFVFVENGLVGFHGSDALPVQSLKEHVGDERLKKLINYTLRYFSEIDLPVKRGNFIEFRQGMLNLSPIGRSCTQEERMQFVEFDSKYRVREQFVKDLKVFTEGWNLNICIGGQISVDVFPYGWDKTFCLQYLKDFETIHFFGDKTAPGGNDHEIFNDERTIGHTVKNPEDLKKQVEELLKSFTDEC
;
A
#
# COMPACT_ATOMS: atom_id res chain seq x y z
N MET A 1 -15.52 -5.22 -6.70
CA MET A 1 -16.30 -3.98 -6.75
C MET A 1 -17.65 -4.30 -7.39
N GLU A 2 -18.75 -3.73 -6.91
CA GLU A 2 -20.05 -4.00 -7.52
C GLU A 2 -20.15 -3.39 -8.92
N LYS A 3 -20.79 -4.08 -9.85
CA LYS A 3 -20.85 -3.71 -11.27
C LYS A 3 -21.40 -2.28 -11.49
N TYR A 4 -22.37 -1.86 -10.69
CA TYR A 4 -22.97 -0.54 -10.80
C TYR A 4 -21.99 0.60 -10.46
N ILE A 5 -21.04 0.36 -9.55
CA ILE A 5 -19.98 1.33 -9.22
C ILE A 5 -19.00 1.44 -10.38
N GLN A 6 -18.66 0.32 -11.02
CA GLN A 6 -17.80 0.33 -12.19
C GLN A 6 -18.42 1.15 -13.33
N GLU A 7 -19.71 0.94 -13.62
CA GLU A 7 -20.44 1.71 -14.62
C GLU A 7 -20.51 3.21 -14.26
N PHE A 8 -20.73 3.52 -12.99
CA PHE A 8 -20.70 4.89 -12.48
C PHE A 8 -19.34 5.58 -12.70
N LEU A 9 -18.25 4.92 -12.35
CA LEU A 9 -16.89 5.45 -12.56
C LEU A 9 -16.62 5.66 -14.06
N SER A 10 -17.05 4.76 -14.93
CA SER A 10 -16.94 4.97 -16.38
C SER A 10 -17.69 6.21 -16.88
N GLN A 11 -18.81 6.60 -16.25
CA GLN A 11 -19.49 7.87 -16.57
C GLN A 11 -18.75 9.08 -16.01
N ALA A 12 -18.27 8.99 -14.76
CA ALA A 12 -17.46 10.03 -14.14
C ALA A 12 -16.19 10.35 -14.95
N ARG A 13 -15.62 9.34 -15.64
CA ARG A 13 -14.44 9.49 -16.50
C ARG A 13 -14.60 10.48 -17.65
N LYS A 14 -15.84 10.82 -18.02
CA LYS A 14 -16.14 11.85 -19.03
C LYS A 14 -15.87 13.27 -18.54
N PHE A 15 -15.80 13.47 -17.23
CA PHE A 15 -15.66 14.78 -16.60
C PHE A 15 -14.28 14.97 -15.96
N ALA A 16 -13.65 13.89 -15.50
CA ALA A 16 -12.32 13.92 -14.89
C ALA A 16 -11.59 12.60 -15.17
N SER A 17 -10.25 12.63 -15.22
CA SER A 17 -9.46 11.41 -15.24
C SER A 17 -9.63 10.63 -13.94
N ILE A 18 -9.70 9.30 -14.04
CA ILE A 18 -9.89 8.43 -12.87
C ILE A 18 -8.67 7.55 -12.68
N ALA A 19 -8.14 7.55 -11.47
CA ALA A 19 -7.06 6.69 -11.04
C ALA A 19 -7.53 5.69 -9.98
N VAL A 20 -6.88 4.54 -9.91
CA VAL A 20 -6.92 3.65 -8.73
C VAL A 20 -5.54 3.50 -8.14
N VAL A 21 -5.43 3.52 -6.80
CA VAL A 21 -4.19 3.25 -6.07
C VAL A 21 -4.42 2.18 -5.00
N SER A 22 -3.57 1.16 -4.99
CA SER A 22 -3.64 0.05 -4.03
C SER A 22 -2.26 -0.36 -3.58
N GLY A 23 -2.13 -0.77 -2.32
CA GLY A 23 -0.92 -1.41 -1.81
C GLY A 23 -0.80 -2.90 -2.17
N SER A 24 -1.80 -3.46 -2.86
CA SER A 24 -1.77 -4.84 -3.34
C SER A 24 -1.05 -4.94 -4.69
N ASP A 25 -0.67 -6.16 -5.08
CA ASP A 25 -0.16 -6.45 -6.42
C ASP A 25 -1.25 -6.36 -7.51
N ILE A 26 -0.83 -6.42 -8.77
CA ILE A 26 -1.74 -6.34 -9.93
C ILE A 26 -2.76 -7.47 -9.96
N THR A 27 -2.39 -8.69 -9.58
CA THR A 27 -3.27 -9.86 -9.60
C THR A 27 -4.48 -9.63 -8.71
N LYS A 28 -4.26 -9.12 -7.50
CA LYS A 28 -5.33 -8.85 -6.54
C LYS A 28 -6.19 -7.65 -6.95
N VAL A 29 -5.58 -6.63 -7.56
CA VAL A 29 -6.34 -5.49 -8.09
C VAL A 29 -7.24 -5.92 -9.25
N VAL A 30 -6.74 -6.78 -10.15
CA VAL A 30 -7.53 -7.39 -11.23
C VAL A 30 -8.70 -8.17 -10.65
N GLU A 31 -8.46 -9.12 -9.73
CA GLU A 31 -9.51 -9.90 -9.05
C GLU A 31 -10.64 -9.01 -8.47
N GLN A 32 -10.31 -7.82 -7.97
CA GLN A 32 -11.25 -6.91 -7.34
C GLN A 32 -12.00 -5.99 -8.31
N LEU A 33 -11.40 -5.62 -9.44
CA LEU A 33 -11.86 -4.50 -10.26
C LEU A 33 -12.21 -4.86 -11.70
N GLY A 34 -11.80 -6.02 -12.21
CA GLY A 34 -12.07 -6.43 -13.59
C GLY A 34 -11.87 -7.93 -13.83
N ASP A 35 -12.08 -8.36 -15.07
CA ASP A 35 -11.95 -9.77 -15.44
C ASP A 35 -10.49 -10.15 -15.77
N ASN A 36 -9.70 -9.17 -16.20
CA ASN A 36 -8.29 -9.30 -16.56
C ASN A 36 -7.59 -7.92 -16.48
N ILE A 37 -6.28 -7.90 -16.72
CA ILE A 37 -5.49 -6.65 -16.66
C ILE A 37 -5.97 -5.61 -17.67
N ASP A 38 -6.24 -6.00 -18.92
CA ASP A 38 -6.67 -5.08 -19.97
C ASP A 38 -8.03 -4.45 -19.63
N ASP A 39 -8.94 -5.20 -19.02
CA ASP A 39 -10.22 -4.68 -18.54
C ASP A 39 -10.02 -3.58 -17.47
N VAL A 40 -9.12 -3.79 -16.51
CA VAL A 40 -8.81 -2.78 -15.49
C VAL A 40 -8.13 -1.55 -16.11
N LEU A 41 -7.10 -1.75 -16.95
CA LEU A 41 -6.38 -0.66 -17.61
C LEU A 41 -7.26 0.16 -18.57
N ASN A 42 -8.31 -0.45 -19.14
CA ASN A 42 -9.26 0.27 -19.98
C ASN A 42 -10.29 1.06 -19.18
N ARG A 43 -10.54 0.74 -17.91
CA ARG A 43 -11.54 1.40 -17.06
C ARG A 43 -11.01 2.65 -16.37
N PHE A 44 -9.73 2.64 -16.02
CA PHE A 44 -9.06 3.73 -15.30
C PHE A 44 -8.00 4.37 -16.20
N ASP A 45 -7.84 5.69 -16.12
CA ASP A 45 -6.75 6.38 -16.80
C ASP A 45 -5.41 6.03 -16.17
N PHE A 46 -5.38 5.88 -14.84
CA PHE A 46 -4.19 5.45 -14.11
C PHE A 46 -4.48 4.27 -13.20
N VAL A 47 -3.57 3.29 -13.19
CA VAL A 47 -3.64 2.14 -12.29
C VAL A 47 -2.32 2.03 -11.55
N PHE A 48 -2.34 2.31 -10.26
CA PHE A 48 -1.20 2.25 -9.36
C PHE A 48 -1.34 1.06 -8.41
N VAL A 49 -0.45 0.10 -8.55
CA VAL A 49 -0.36 -1.07 -7.66
C VAL A 49 0.94 -1.00 -6.86
N GLU A 50 0.99 -1.70 -5.73
CA GLU A 50 2.08 -1.55 -4.75
C GLU A 50 2.37 -0.06 -4.45
N ASN A 51 1.32 0.70 -4.14
CA ASN A 51 1.32 2.15 -3.88
C ASN A 51 1.78 3.04 -5.05
N GLY A 52 1.88 2.48 -6.26
CA GLY A 52 2.36 3.18 -7.47
C GLY A 52 3.80 2.89 -7.83
N LEU A 53 4.47 1.98 -7.13
CA LEU A 53 5.78 1.47 -7.53
C LEU A 53 5.74 0.70 -8.84
N VAL A 54 4.57 0.11 -9.13
CA VAL A 54 4.18 -0.32 -10.47
C VAL A 54 2.94 0.47 -10.84
N GLY A 55 3.01 1.20 -11.94
CA GLY A 55 1.94 2.08 -12.39
C GLY A 55 1.69 1.94 -13.88
N PHE A 56 0.50 2.29 -14.30
CA PHE A 56 0.11 2.36 -15.71
C PHE A 56 -0.62 3.66 -15.99
N HIS A 57 -0.38 4.25 -17.15
CA HIS A 57 -1.19 5.32 -17.73
C HIS A 57 -1.80 4.79 -19.03
N GLY A 58 -3.11 4.53 -19.01
CA GLY A 58 -3.74 3.65 -20.01
C GLY A 58 -3.08 2.27 -20.01
N SER A 59 -2.60 1.83 -21.17
CA SER A 59 -1.87 0.56 -21.32
C SER A 59 -0.35 0.69 -21.15
N ASP A 60 0.17 1.91 -21.07
CA ASP A 60 1.61 2.16 -20.99
C ASP A 60 2.08 2.03 -19.53
N ALA A 61 3.10 1.20 -19.30
CA ALA A 61 3.71 1.06 -18.00
C ALA A 61 4.54 2.30 -17.64
N LEU A 62 4.34 2.81 -16.42
CA LEU A 62 5.13 3.88 -15.83
C LEU A 62 6.46 3.34 -15.30
N PRO A 63 7.48 4.20 -15.12
CA PRO A 63 8.77 3.79 -14.57
C PRO A 63 8.61 3.04 -13.25
N VAL A 64 9.12 1.81 -13.21
CA VAL A 64 9.10 0.99 -12.01
C VAL A 64 10.26 1.39 -11.10
N GLN A 65 9.99 1.57 -9.80
CA GLN A 65 11.07 1.67 -8.81
C GLN A 65 11.23 0.36 -8.05
N SER A 66 12.47 0.05 -7.66
CA SER A 66 12.78 -1.13 -6.87
C SER A 66 13.47 -0.76 -5.57
N LEU A 67 13.10 -1.43 -4.49
CA LEU A 67 13.74 -1.26 -3.18
C LEU A 67 15.26 -1.47 -3.28
N LYS A 68 15.66 -2.43 -4.13
CA LYS A 68 17.06 -2.75 -4.41
C LYS A 68 17.84 -1.54 -4.91
N GLU A 69 17.34 -0.88 -5.95
CA GLU A 69 18.02 0.27 -6.54
C GLU A 69 17.99 1.48 -5.61
N HIS A 70 16.87 1.69 -4.90
CA HIS A 70 16.72 2.84 -4.01
C HIS A 70 17.59 2.75 -2.75
N VAL A 71 17.60 1.59 -2.09
CA VAL A 71 18.33 1.40 -0.81
C VAL A 71 19.78 0.97 -1.05
N GLY A 72 20.03 0.19 -2.10
CA GLY A 72 21.33 -0.36 -2.46
C GLY A 72 21.69 -1.65 -1.73
N ASP A 73 22.40 -2.54 -2.43
CA ASP A 73 22.72 -3.90 -1.97
C ASP A 73 23.51 -3.93 -0.64
N GLU A 74 24.41 -2.96 -0.39
CA GLU A 74 25.18 -2.93 0.86
C GLU A 74 24.31 -2.67 2.09
N ARG A 75 23.35 -1.74 1.99
CA ARG A 75 22.41 -1.46 3.08
C ARG A 75 21.41 -2.60 3.24
N LEU A 76 20.88 -3.13 2.14
CA LEU A 76 19.96 -4.27 2.17
C LEU A 76 20.59 -5.51 2.80
N LYS A 77 21.83 -5.84 2.45
CA LYS A 77 22.58 -6.94 3.06
C LYS A 77 22.72 -6.75 4.57
N LYS A 78 23.05 -5.54 5.03
CA LYS A 78 23.14 -5.22 6.47
C LYS A 78 21.79 -5.39 7.17
N LEU A 79 20.71 -4.89 6.58
CA LEU A 79 19.33 -5.02 7.09
C LEU A 79 18.88 -6.48 7.18
N ILE A 80 19.14 -7.26 6.12
CA ILE A 80 18.82 -8.69 6.08
C ILE A 80 19.61 -9.46 7.13
N ASN A 81 20.92 -9.23 7.24
CA ASN A 81 21.76 -9.89 8.23
C ASN A 81 21.35 -9.54 9.66
N TYR A 82 21.03 -8.26 9.92
CA TYR A 82 20.50 -7.84 11.22
C TYR A 82 19.21 -8.58 11.56
N THR A 83 18.27 -8.61 10.60
CA THR A 83 16.97 -9.28 10.79
C THR A 83 17.13 -10.78 11.03
N LEU A 84 17.94 -11.47 10.23
CA LEU A 84 18.18 -12.90 10.40
C LEU A 84 18.79 -13.22 11.76
N ARG A 85 19.77 -12.44 12.21
CA ARG A 85 20.36 -12.61 13.54
C ARG A 85 19.34 -12.38 14.63
N TYR A 86 18.64 -11.25 14.59
CA TYR A 86 17.60 -10.91 15.55
C TYR A 86 16.56 -12.03 15.63
N PHE A 87 16.02 -12.47 14.49
CA PHE A 87 15.01 -13.54 14.43
C PHE A 87 15.54 -14.90 14.87
N SER A 88 16.85 -15.16 14.74
CA SER A 88 17.43 -16.41 15.23
C SER A 88 17.39 -16.51 16.77
N GLU A 89 17.44 -15.37 17.46
CA GLU A 89 17.52 -15.28 18.92
C GLU A 89 16.15 -15.11 19.61
N ILE A 90 15.10 -14.69 18.88
CA ILE A 90 13.74 -14.62 19.45
C ILE A 90 13.25 -16.04 19.78
N ASP A 91 12.88 -16.29 21.03
CA ASP A 91 12.21 -17.52 21.43
C ASP A 91 10.70 -17.42 21.15
N LEU A 92 10.22 -18.25 20.23
CA LEU A 92 8.81 -18.30 19.80
C LEU A 92 8.31 -19.74 19.94
N PRO A 93 7.01 -19.95 20.27
CA PRO A 93 6.44 -21.29 20.30
C PRO A 93 6.60 -22.04 18.97
N VAL A 94 6.58 -21.29 17.86
CA VAL A 94 6.61 -21.81 16.50
C VAL A 94 7.44 -20.88 15.61
N LYS A 95 8.30 -21.48 14.78
CA LYS A 95 8.91 -20.86 13.59
C LYS A 95 8.65 -21.74 12.37
N ARG A 96 8.47 -21.13 11.20
CA ARG A 96 8.23 -21.81 9.93
C ARG A 96 9.29 -21.39 8.92
N GLY A 97 8.89 -20.70 7.86
CA GLY A 97 9.77 -20.24 6.80
C GLY A 97 9.25 -18.96 6.15
N ASN A 98 10.00 -18.42 5.20
CA ASN A 98 9.77 -17.12 4.58
C ASN A 98 9.70 -16.00 5.65
N PHE A 99 10.80 -15.87 6.42
CA PHE A 99 10.96 -14.86 7.46
C PHE A 99 11.22 -13.46 6.90
N ILE A 100 11.84 -13.39 5.73
CA ILE A 100 12.12 -12.15 4.99
C ILE A 100 11.59 -12.37 3.59
N GLU A 101 10.51 -11.70 3.26
CA GLU A 101 9.95 -11.68 1.91
C GLU A 101 10.38 -10.39 1.23
N PHE A 102 11.20 -10.51 0.18
CA PHE A 102 11.64 -9.39 -0.63
C PHE A 102 10.59 -9.09 -1.70
N ARG A 103 9.93 -7.95 -1.61
CA ARG A 103 8.97 -7.45 -2.61
C ARG A 103 9.58 -6.31 -3.41
N GLN A 104 8.86 -5.84 -4.43
CA GLN A 104 9.32 -4.73 -5.26
C GLN A 104 9.56 -3.47 -4.43
N GLY A 105 8.61 -3.15 -3.55
CA GLY A 105 8.60 -1.94 -2.74
C GLY A 105 9.18 -2.03 -1.33
N MET A 106 9.34 -3.23 -0.80
CA MET A 106 9.48 -3.41 0.64
C MET A 106 10.08 -4.75 1.00
N LEU A 107 10.63 -4.83 2.21
CA LEU A 107 10.83 -6.09 2.90
C LEU A 107 9.67 -6.31 3.87
N ASN A 108 9.03 -7.49 3.78
CA ASN A 108 8.12 -7.95 4.81
C ASN A 108 8.87 -8.93 5.73
N LEU A 109 9.01 -8.56 7.01
CA LEU A 109 9.79 -9.28 8.01
C LEU A 109 8.85 -9.96 9.01
N SER A 110 8.78 -11.29 9.01
CA SER A 110 7.87 -12.09 9.84
C SER A 110 8.64 -12.96 10.84
N PRO A 111 8.59 -12.70 12.17
CA PRO A 111 9.28 -13.50 13.17
C PRO A 111 8.88 -14.98 13.17
N ILE A 112 7.57 -15.28 13.02
CA ILE A 112 7.07 -16.66 12.88
C ILE A 112 7.38 -17.26 11.50
N GLY A 113 7.54 -16.42 10.48
CA GLY A 113 7.65 -16.82 9.08
C GLY A 113 6.28 -16.86 8.38
N ARG A 114 6.21 -16.37 7.14
CA ARG A 114 4.94 -16.24 6.39
C ARG A 114 4.34 -17.58 5.93
N SER A 115 5.13 -18.64 5.94
CA SER A 115 4.68 -20.00 5.57
C SER A 115 3.94 -20.73 6.72
N CYS A 116 3.45 -20.01 7.73
CA CYS A 116 2.67 -20.58 8.82
C CYS A 116 1.22 -20.89 8.42
N THR A 117 0.59 -21.82 9.13
CA THR A 117 -0.83 -22.09 8.97
C THR A 117 -1.68 -20.94 9.55
N GLN A 118 -2.98 -20.95 9.26
CA GLN A 118 -3.91 -19.97 9.85
C GLN A 118 -4.01 -20.14 11.37
N GLU A 119 -3.98 -21.37 11.89
CA GLU A 119 -3.98 -21.63 13.33
C GLU A 119 -2.72 -21.07 14.00
N GLU A 120 -1.54 -21.34 13.44
CA GLU A 120 -0.26 -20.83 13.91
C GLU A 120 -0.19 -19.30 13.85
N ARG A 121 -0.77 -18.70 12.81
CA ARG A 121 -0.91 -17.25 12.68
C ARG A 121 -1.71 -16.67 13.85
N MET A 122 -2.83 -17.29 14.22
CA MET A 122 -3.64 -16.81 15.35
C MET A 122 -2.91 -17.00 16.68
N GLN A 123 -2.22 -18.12 16.88
CA GLN A 123 -1.35 -18.34 18.04
C GLN A 123 -0.25 -17.27 18.15
N PHE A 124 0.37 -16.89 17.02
CA PHE A 124 1.35 -15.81 17.01
C PHE A 124 0.72 -14.45 17.35
N VAL A 125 -0.49 -14.16 16.86
CA VAL A 125 -1.19 -12.91 17.21
C VAL A 125 -1.41 -12.80 18.72
N GLU A 126 -1.88 -13.88 19.36
CA GLU A 126 -2.06 -13.92 20.81
C GLU A 126 -0.73 -13.77 21.55
N PHE A 127 0.31 -14.48 21.09
CA PHE A 127 1.64 -14.41 21.66
C PHE A 127 2.25 -13.00 21.54
N ASP A 128 2.21 -12.41 20.34
CA ASP A 128 2.73 -11.07 20.07
C ASP A 128 1.97 -9.97 20.82
N SER A 129 0.66 -10.12 21.00
CA SER A 129 -0.13 -9.21 21.85
C SER A 129 0.35 -9.21 23.30
N LYS A 130 0.70 -10.40 23.83
CA LYS A 130 1.20 -10.55 25.21
C LYS A 130 2.64 -10.10 25.38
N TYR A 131 3.53 -10.45 24.45
CA TYR A 131 4.97 -10.27 24.58
C TYR A 131 5.56 -9.15 23.73
N ARG A 132 4.76 -8.50 22.88
CA ARG A 132 5.11 -7.33 22.05
C ARG A 132 6.36 -7.54 21.18
N VAL A 133 6.51 -8.74 20.62
CA VAL A 133 7.68 -9.16 19.85
C VAL A 133 7.94 -8.21 18.68
N ARG A 134 6.92 -7.92 17.88
CA ARG A 134 7.04 -7.02 16.72
C ARG A 134 7.23 -5.57 17.12
N GLU A 135 6.57 -5.10 18.18
CA GLU A 135 6.75 -3.74 18.67
C GLU A 135 8.21 -3.50 19.10
N GLN A 136 8.79 -4.45 19.84
CA GLN A 136 10.19 -4.37 20.25
C GLN A 136 11.12 -4.45 19.04
N PHE A 137 10.88 -5.38 18.12
CA PHE A 137 11.68 -5.49 16.91
C PHE A 137 11.63 -4.20 16.06
N VAL A 138 10.48 -3.55 15.92
CA VAL A 138 10.34 -2.25 15.23
C VAL A 138 11.21 -1.18 15.90
N LYS A 139 11.20 -1.09 17.24
CA LYS A 139 12.00 -0.10 17.98
C LYS A 139 13.49 -0.31 17.71
N ASP A 140 13.96 -1.54 17.86
CA ASP A 140 15.38 -1.85 17.71
C ASP A 140 15.83 -1.71 16.25
N LEU A 141 14.97 -2.09 15.30
CA LEU A 141 15.27 -1.94 13.89
C LEU A 141 15.34 -0.47 13.46
N LYS A 142 14.46 0.40 13.99
CA LYS A 142 14.52 1.85 13.76
C LYS A 142 15.83 2.46 14.23
N VAL A 143 16.33 2.05 15.39
CA VAL A 143 17.65 2.47 15.90
C VAL A 143 18.76 1.98 14.97
N PHE A 144 18.72 0.71 14.56
CA PHE A 144 19.73 0.15 13.65
C PHE A 144 19.78 0.85 12.29
N THR A 145 18.63 1.24 11.73
CA THR A 145 18.52 1.90 10.43
C THR A 145 18.41 3.43 10.53
N GLU A 146 18.83 4.02 11.65
CA GLU A 146 18.77 5.47 11.82
C GLU A 146 19.51 6.19 10.68
N GLY A 147 18.87 7.22 10.11
CA GLY A 147 19.41 7.97 8.98
C GLY A 147 19.32 7.27 7.61
N TRP A 148 18.68 6.11 7.49
CA TRP A 148 18.53 5.41 6.20
C TRP A 148 17.28 5.82 5.42
N ASN A 149 16.47 6.72 5.98
CA ASN A 149 15.20 7.18 5.41
C ASN A 149 14.22 6.03 5.10
N LEU A 150 14.08 5.10 6.05
CA LEU A 150 13.14 3.98 5.98
C LEU A 150 11.97 4.18 6.96
N ASN A 151 10.78 3.90 6.47
CA ASN A 151 9.58 3.71 7.27
C ASN A 151 9.50 2.24 7.71
N ILE A 152 9.31 2.03 9.02
CA ILE A 152 9.26 0.70 9.65
C ILE A 152 7.99 0.64 10.49
N CYS A 153 7.05 -0.21 10.11
CA CYS A 153 5.75 -0.31 10.77
C CYS A 153 5.27 -1.77 10.88
N ILE A 154 4.35 -2.01 11.81
CA ILE A 154 3.75 -3.33 11.97
C ILE A 154 2.85 -3.61 10.75
N GLY A 155 3.16 -4.69 10.03
CA GLY A 155 2.44 -5.15 8.85
C GLY A 155 1.48 -6.29 9.19
N GLY A 156 0.18 -6.01 9.11
CA GLY A 156 -0.87 -7.01 9.36
C GLY A 156 -0.73 -7.73 10.70
N GLN A 157 -0.99 -9.05 10.71
CA GLN A 157 -1.05 -9.85 11.93
C GLN A 157 0.28 -10.47 12.37
N ILE A 158 1.24 -10.68 11.46
CA ILE A 158 2.43 -11.49 11.75
C ILE A 158 3.77 -10.85 11.39
N SER A 159 3.77 -9.69 10.73
CA SER A 159 5.01 -9.13 10.19
C SER A 159 5.19 -7.64 10.47
N VAL A 160 6.35 -7.14 10.06
CA VAL A 160 6.79 -5.76 10.06
C VAL A 160 7.19 -5.43 8.62
N ASP A 161 6.68 -4.33 8.10
CA ASP A 161 7.03 -3.82 6.77
C ASP A 161 8.15 -2.79 6.90
N VAL A 162 9.13 -2.89 6.00
CA VAL A 162 10.25 -1.95 5.87
C VAL A 162 10.30 -1.44 4.43
N PHE A 163 10.10 -0.14 4.25
CA PHE A 163 10.08 0.53 2.95
C PHE A 163 10.62 1.96 3.06
N PRO A 164 11.08 2.59 1.97
CA PRO A 164 11.54 3.98 2.02
C PRO A 164 10.42 4.95 2.41
N TYR A 165 10.76 6.06 3.07
CA TYR A 165 9.78 7.13 3.29
C TYR A 165 9.22 7.65 1.96
N GLY A 166 7.92 7.93 1.92
CA GLY A 166 7.20 8.35 0.71
C GLY A 166 6.85 7.21 -0.25
N TRP A 167 7.09 5.95 0.12
CA TRP A 167 6.63 4.76 -0.64
C TRP A 167 5.29 4.20 -0.12
N ASP A 168 4.61 4.93 0.77
CA ASP A 168 3.17 4.80 0.99
C ASP A 168 2.39 5.30 -0.25
N LYS A 169 1.06 5.39 -0.17
CA LYS A 169 0.24 5.76 -1.33
C LYS A 169 0.58 7.13 -1.93
N THR A 170 1.22 8.04 -1.18
CA THR A 170 1.70 9.32 -1.72
C THR A 170 2.70 9.16 -2.86
N PHE A 171 3.34 7.98 -3.00
CA PHE A 171 4.29 7.69 -4.06
C PHE A 171 3.67 7.89 -5.45
N CYS A 172 2.41 7.49 -5.67
CA CYS A 172 1.78 7.60 -6.98
C CYS A 172 1.59 9.06 -7.44
N LEU A 173 1.51 10.01 -6.50
CA LEU A 173 1.31 11.43 -6.79
C LEU A 173 2.46 12.03 -7.60
N GLN A 174 3.64 11.40 -7.64
CA GLN A 174 4.74 11.85 -8.49
C GLN A 174 4.42 11.74 -10.00
N TYR A 175 3.47 10.89 -10.38
CA TYR A 175 3.02 10.66 -11.75
C TYR A 175 1.80 11.49 -12.13
N LEU A 176 1.22 12.25 -11.18
CA LEU A 176 0.00 13.03 -11.37
C LEU A 176 0.26 14.55 -11.34
N LYS A 177 1.48 14.97 -11.65
CA LYS A 177 1.92 16.39 -11.55
C LYS A 177 1.22 17.33 -12.53
N ASP A 178 0.64 16.79 -13.60
CA ASP A 178 -0.01 17.57 -14.65
C ASP A 178 -1.46 17.93 -14.30
N PHE A 179 -1.98 17.45 -13.16
CA PHE A 179 -3.32 17.78 -12.67
C PHE A 179 -3.29 18.96 -11.72
N GLU A 180 -4.14 19.95 -11.97
CA GLU A 180 -4.30 21.11 -11.08
C GLU A 180 -4.98 20.72 -9.75
N THR A 181 -5.96 19.83 -9.81
CA THR A 181 -6.71 19.35 -8.65
C THR A 181 -6.77 17.83 -8.65
N ILE A 182 -6.42 17.22 -7.51
CA ILE A 182 -6.49 15.77 -7.31
C ILE A 182 -7.42 15.50 -6.13
N HIS A 183 -8.53 14.80 -6.39
CA HIS A 183 -9.41 14.30 -5.34
C HIS A 183 -9.03 12.87 -4.98
N PHE A 184 -8.74 12.62 -3.71
CA PHE A 184 -8.44 11.28 -3.21
C PHE A 184 -9.61 10.76 -2.37
N PHE A 185 -10.07 9.54 -2.64
CA PHE A 185 -11.14 8.88 -1.87
C PHE A 185 -10.58 7.62 -1.20
N GLY A 186 -10.70 7.52 0.12
CA GLY A 186 -10.19 6.37 0.89
C GLY A 186 -11.02 6.05 2.13
N ASP A 187 -10.97 4.79 2.58
CA ASP A 187 -11.73 4.31 3.75
C ASP A 187 -10.90 4.33 5.04
N LYS A 188 -9.56 4.25 4.95
CA LYS A 188 -8.65 4.18 6.09
C LYS A 188 -7.78 5.42 6.22
N THR A 189 -8.45 6.57 6.36
CA THR A 189 -7.84 7.90 6.35
C THR A 189 -7.42 8.39 7.74
N ALA A 190 -7.82 7.72 8.82
CA ALA A 190 -7.41 8.04 10.18
C ALA A 190 -5.92 7.68 10.44
N PRO A 191 -5.24 8.32 11.41
CA PRO A 191 -3.86 8.00 11.75
C PRO A 191 -3.61 6.49 11.95
N GLY A 192 -2.62 5.96 11.23
CA GLY A 192 -2.30 4.52 11.20
C GLY A 192 -3.07 3.70 10.16
N GLY A 193 -4.05 4.30 9.47
CA GLY A 193 -4.65 3.75 8.27
C GLY A 193 -3.75 3.92 7.06
N ASN A 194 -3.84 3.01 6.09
CA ASN A 194 -2.96 3.01 4.91
C ASN A 194 -3.35 4.05 3.84
N ASP A 195 -4.42 4.81 4.04
CA ASP A 195 -4.79 5.97 3.22
C ASP A 195 -4.43 7.29 3.90
N HIS A 196 -3.94 7.25 5.16
CA HIS A 196 -3.77 8.44 5.98
C HIS A 196 -2.81 9.45 5.35
N GLU A 197 -1.66 8.99 4.87
CA GLU A 197 -0.62 9.85 4.31
C GLU A 197 -1.09 10.52 3.02
N ILE A 198 -1.67 9.76 2.08
CA ILE A 198 -2.18 10.33 0.82
C ILE A 198 -3.39 11.23 1.05
N PHE A 199 -4.27 10.91 2.00
CA PHE A 199 -5.44 11.74 2.32
C PHE A 199 -5.06 13.11 2.88
N ASN A 200 -3.97 13.20 3.64
CA ASN A 200 -3.50 14.46 4.23
C ASN A 200 -2.40 15.15 3.41
N ASP A 201 -2.00 14.59 2.26
CA ASP A 201 -1.00 15.18 1.39
C ASP A 201 -1.55 16.47 0.76
N GLU A 202 -0.77 17.55 0.80
CA GLU A 202 -1.15 18.87 0.30
C GLU A 202 -1.54 18.89 -1.19
N ARG A 203 -1.07 17.90 -1.96
CA ARG A 203 -1.41 17.74 -3.39
C ARG A 203 -2.81 17.16 -3.61
N THR A 204 -3.50 16.73 -2.55
CA THR A 204 -4.80 16.09 -2.65
C THR A 204 -5.87 16.81 -1.84
N ILE A 205 -7.11 16.75 -2.33
CA ILE A 205 -8.31 17.03 -1.56
C ILE A 205 -8.86 15.67 -1.10
N GLY A 206 -8.65 15.35 0.17
CA GLY A 206 -9.02 14.07 0.77
C GLY A 206 -10.51 13.95 1.09
N HIS A 207 -11.12 12.83 0.67
CA HIS A 207 -12.50 12.43 0.94
C HIS A 207 -12.50 11.08 1.66
N THR A 208 -13.06 11.04 2.87
CA THR A 208 -13.22 9.78 3.60
C THR A 208 -14.53 9.13 3.18
N VAL A 209 -14.47 7.88 2.73
CA VAL A 209 -15.64 7.10 2.29
C VAL A 209 -15.86 5.89 3.19
N LYS A 210 -17.11 5.54 3.48
CA LYS A 210 -17.44 4.39 4.33
C LYS A 210 -17.62 3.10 3.55
N ASN A 211 -18.10 3.20 2.33
CA ASN A 211 -18.45 2.11 1.43
C ASN A 211 -18.59 2.63 -0.01
N PRO A 212 -18.81 1.74 -0.99
CA PRO A 212 -18.94 2.16 -2.39
C PRO A 212 -20.14 3.09 -2.66
N GLU A 213 -21.26 2.95 -1.94
CA GLU A 213 -22.42 3.84 -2.08
C GLU A 213 -22.09 5.29 -1.67
N ASP A 214 -21.34 5.45 -0.57
CA ASP A 214 -20.86 6.74 -0.08
C ASP A 214 -19.87 7.37 -1.05
N LEU A 215 -18.95 6.57 -1.63
CA LEU A 215 -18.08 7.01 -2.71
C LEU A 215 -18.89 7.56 -3.90
N LYS A 216 -19.89 6.80 -4.38
CA LYS A 216 -20.74 7.23 -5.49
C LYS A 216 -21.42 8.56 -5.19
N LYS A 217 -22.01 8.69 -4.01
CA LYS A 217 -22.70 9.92 -3.60
C LYS A 217 -21.76 11.12 -3.58
N GLN A 218 -20.58 10.99 -2.95
CA GLN A 218 -19.62 12.08 -2.85
C GLN A 218 -19.07 12.49 -4.23
N VAL A 219 -18.79 11.53 -5.11
CA VAL A 219 -18.37 11.82 -6.49
C VAL A 219 -19.50 12.48 -7.29
N GLU A 220 -20.76 12.06 -7.15
CA GLU A 220 -21.89 12.74 -7.79
C GLU A 220 -22.06 14.19 -7.34
N GLU A 221 -21.90 14.46 -6.04
CA GLU A 221 -21.93 15.82 -5.49
C GLU A 221 -20.77 16.67 -6.03
N LEU A 222 -19.57 16.10 -6.09
CA LEU A 222 -18.40 16.76 -6.65
C LEU A 222 -18.58 17.09 -8.14
N LEU A 223 -19.04 16.13 -8.95
CA LEU A 223 -19.23 16.35 -10.38
C LEU A 223 -20.29 17.42 -10.69
N LYS A 224 -21.33 17.56 -9.85
CA LYS A 224 -22.31 18.65 -9.99
C LYS A 224 -21.68 20.02 -9.81
N SER A 225 -20.73 20.14 -8.88
CA SER A 225 -20.01 21.41 -8.67
C SER A 225 -19.21 21.85 -9.90
N PHE A 226 -18.72 20.90 -10.72
CA PHE A 226 -18.02 21.22 -11.97
C PHE A 226 -18.96 21.68 -13.09
N THR A 227 -20.22 21.23 -13.07
CA THR A 227 -21.21 21.64 -14.09
C THR A 227 -21.88 22.96 -13.78
N ASP A 228 -22.00 23.34 -12.50
CA ASP A 228 -22.64 24.59 -12.09
C ASP A 228 -21.69 25.81 -12.21
N GLU A 229 -20.39 25.59 -12.45
CA GLU A 229 -19.39 26.64 -12.69
C GLU A 229 -19.17 26.96 -14.19
N CYS A 230 -19.93 26.33 -15.10
CA CYS A 230 -19.92 26.62 -16.55
C CYS A 230 -21.07 27.52 -17.01
#